data_AF-A0A0B3RKK7-F1
#
_entry.id   AF-A0A0B3RKK7-F1
#
_cell.length_a   1.000
_cell.length_b   1.000
_cell.length_c   1.000
_cell.angle_alpha   90.00
_cell.angle_beta   90.00
_cell.angle_gamma   90.00
#
_symmetry.space_group_name_H-M   'P 1'
#
loop_
_entity.id
_entity.type
_entity.pdbx_description
1 polymer ?
#
loop_
_entity_poly.entity_id
_entity_poly.type
_entity_poly.pdbx_seq_one_letter_code
_entity_poly.pdbx_strand_id
1 'polypeptide(L)' 'MAYYDSSFDANRTTLRQRITRLFETPFDRRYRQRTARIDELRMQSDAELCRRGIAREDILFHVFSGKA' A
#
# COMPACT_ATOMS: atom_id res chain seq x y z
N MET A 1 -27.95 -39.85 -7.77
CA MET A 1 -27.38 -38.53 -8.14
C MET A 1 -27.28 -37.72 -6.86
N ALA A 2 -26.07 -37.40 -6.40
CA ALA A 2 -25.89 -36.49 -5.27
C ALA A 2 -25.98 -35.05 -5.79
N TYR A 3 -26.91 -34.27 -5.24
CA TYR A 3 -27.11 -32.86 -5.60
C TYR A 3 -26.01 -32.06 -4.89
N TYR A 4 -25.02 -31.58 -5.64
CA TYR A 4 -23.94 -30.75 -5.10
C TYR A 4 -24.43 -29.30 -5.07
N ASP A 5 -24.68 -28.78 -3.87
CA ASP A 5 -25.08 -27.39 -3.65
C ASP A 5 -23.83 -26.49 -3.63
N SER A 6 -23.61 -25.78 -4.74
CA SER A 6 -22.47 -24.87 -4.94
C SER A 6 -22.63 -23.51 -4.25
N SER A 7 -23.76 -23.26 -3.56
CA SER A 7 -23.99 -21.99 -2.87
C SER A 7 -23.14 -21.78 -1.61
N PHE A 8 -22.52 -22.85 -1.08
CA PHE A 8 -21.72 -22.80 0.15
C PHE A 8 -20.30 -22.22 -0.06
N ASP A 9 -19.74 -22.30 -1.28
CA ASP A 9 -18.35 -21.90 -1.56
C ASP A 9 -18.19 -20.38 -1.79
N ALA A 10 -19.23 -19.72 -2.34
CA ALA A 10 -19.19 -18.29 -2.64
C ALA A 10 -19.10 -17.41 -1.38
N ASN A 11 -19.70 -17.84 -0.26
CA ASN A 11 -19.82 -17.01 0.95
C ASN A 11 -18.58 -17.09 1.87
N ARG A 12 -17.81 -18.19 1.81
CA ARG A 12 -16.56 -18.32 2.59
C ARG A 12 -15.44 -17.44 2.06
N THR A 13 -15.39 -17.24 0.75
CA THR A 13 -14.35 -16.43 0.09
C THR A 13 -14.46 -14.95 0.48
N THR A 14 -15.68 -14.41 0.55
CA THR A 14 -15.94 -13.01 0.93
C THR A 14 -15.71 -12.75 2.43
N LEU A 15 -16.04 -13.71 3.31
CA LEU A 15 -15.74 -13.61 4.75
C LEU A 15 -14.24 -13.66 5.03
N ARG A 16 -13.49 -14.58 4.42
CA ARG A 16 -12.02 -14.61 4.55
C ARG A 16 -11.38 -13.33 4.03
N GLN A 17 -11.80 -12.82 2.87
CA GLN A 17 -11.29 -11.55 2.34
C GLN A 17 -11.61 -10.35 3.24
N ARG A 18 -12.80 -10.30 3.85
CA ARG A 18 -13.16 -9.27 4.84
C ARG A 18 -12.32 -9.38 6.10
N ILE A 19 -12.04 -10.59 6.58
CA ILE A 19 -11.20 -10.84 7.74
C ILE A 19 -9.74 -10.46 7.44
N THR A 20 -9.21 -10.81 6.26
CA THR A 20 -7.86 -10.39 5.83
C THR A 20 -7.73 -8.87 5.79
N ARG A 21 -8.76 -8.13 5.37
CA ARG A 21 -8.78 -6.65 5.44
C ARG A 21 -8.86 -6.10 6.85
N LEU A 22 -9.45 -6.85 7.79
CA LEU A 22 -9.53 -6.49 9.21
C LEU A 22 -8.21 -6.77 9.96
N PHE A 23 -7.46 -7.78 9.52
CA PHE A 23 -6.10 -8.09 9.99
C PHE A 23 -5.01 -7.35 9.22
N GLU A 24 -5.34 -6.66 8.12
CA GLU A 24 -4.45 -5.72 7.48
C GLU A 24 -4.21 -4.59 8.48
N THR A 25 -3.02 -4.57 9.06
CA THR A 25 -2.78 -3.68 10.18
C THR A 25 -2.86 -2.24 9.67
N PRO A 26 -3.33 -1.29 10.49
CA PRO A 26 -3.24 0.13 10.13
C PRO A 26 -1.78 0.54 9.83
N PHE A 27 -0.80 -0.20 10.33
CA PHE A 27 0.60 -0.07 9.98
C PHE A 27 0.88 -0.45 8.52
N ASP A 28 0.39 -1.60 8.04
CA ASP A 28 0.56 -2.03 6.65
C ASP A 28 0.00 -1.02 5.66
N ARG A 29 -1.17 -0.43 5.98
CA ARG A 29 -1.76 0.62 5.16
C ARG A 29 -0.88 1.86 5.08
N ARG A 30 -0.37 2.34 6.22
CA ARG A 30 0.55 3.49 6.27
C ARG A 30 1.87 3.19 5.56
N TYR A 31 2.36 1.96 5.70
CA TYR A 31 3.57 1.50 5.04
C TYR A 31 3.39 1.52 3.53
N ARG A 32 2.32 0.94 2.99
CA ARG A 32 2.00 0.97 1.55
C ARG A 32 1.86 2.39 1.01
N GLN A 33 1.22 3.29 1.76
CA GLN A 33 1.11 4.70 1.38
C GLN A 33 2.48 5.38 1.29
N ARG A 34 3.37 5.15 2.26
CA ARG A 34 4.73 5.68 2.24
C ARG A 34 5.56 5.09 1.11
N THR A 35 5.45 3.80 0.85
CA THR A 35 6.14 3.12 -0.26
C THR A 35 5.70 3.68 -1.61
N ALA A 36 4.40 3.83 -1.84
CA ALA A 36 3.88 4.45 -3.06
C ALA A 36 4.44 5.88 -3.23
N ARG A 37 4.52 6.65 -2.14
CA ARG A 37 5.11 8.00 -2.18
C ARG A 37 6.60 8.00 -2.52
N ILE A 38 7.36 7.03 -2.03
CA ILE A 38 8.77 6.86 -2.38
C ILE A 38 8.91 6.56 -3.87
N ASP A 39 8.09 5.67 -4.40
CA ASP A 39 8.12 5.29 -5.82
C ASP A 39 7.78 6.49 -6.72
N GLU A 40 6.77 7.30 -6.36
CA GLU A 40 6.45 8.56 -7.06
C GLU A 40 7.62 9.55 -7.08
N LEU A 41 8.39 9.66 -6.00
CA LEU A 41 9.57 10.52 -5.92
C LEU A 41 10.75 9.93 -6.69
N ARG A 42 10.89 8.60 -6.73
CA ARG A 42 11.92 7.91 -7.53
C ARG A 42 11.66 8.01 -9.03
N MET A 43 10.40 8.08 -9.45
CA MET A 43 10.05 8.30 -10.84
C MET A 43 10.37 9.72 -11.34
N GLN A 44 10.52 10.70 -10.44
CA GLN A 44 10.90 12.07 -10.80
C GLN A 44 12.39 12.15 -11.16
N SER A 45 12.72 13.11 -12.03
CA SER A 45 14.11 13.43 -12.36
C SER A 45 14.81 14.18 -11.22
N ASP A 46 16.14 14.14 -11.19
CA ASP A 46 16.92 14.86 -10.16
C ASP A 46 16.64 16.37 -10.17
N ALA A 47 16.39 16.95 -11.36
CA ALA A 47 16.02 18.35 -11.49
C ALA A 47 14.67 18.67 -10.83
N GLU A 48 13.68 17.77 -10.92
CA GLU A 48 12.38 17.93 -10.28
C GLU A 48 12.46 17.77 -8.76
N LEU A 49 13.27 16.83 -8.29
CA LEU A 49 13.55 16.66 -6.88
C LEU A 49 14.26 17.88 -6.28
N CYS A 50 15.25 18.41 -6.99
CA CYS A 50 15.98 19.60 -6.58
C CYS A 50 15.06 20.84 -6.48
N ARG A 51 14.10 21.02 -7.40
CA ARG A 51 13.08 22.07 -7.29
C ARG A 51 12.20 21.94 -6.05
N ARG A 52 12.03 20.73 -5.53
CA ARG A 52 11.31 20.45 -4.28
C ARG A 52 12.21 20.53 -3.04
N GLY A 53 13.50 20.83 -3.21
CA GLY A 53 14.49 20.86 -2.14
C GLY A 53 14.82 19.48 -1.58
N ILE A 54 14.62 18.42 -2.38
CA ILE A 54 14.85 17.03 -1.98
C ILE A 54 16.02 16.50 -2.80
N ALA A 55 17.06 15.99 -2.14
CA ALA A 55 18.10 15.21 -2.80
C ALA A 55 17.62 13.76 -2.99
N ARG A 56 18.18 13.03 -3.98
CA ARG A 56 17.75 11.66 -4.31
C ARG A 56 17.93 10.71 -3.11
N GLU A 57 19.04 10.88 -2.41
CA GLU A 57 19.43 10.18 -1.19
C GLU A 57 18.49 10.50 0.00
N ASP A 58 17.93 11.72 0.03
CA ASP A 58 17.09 12.21 1.12
C ASP A 58 15.61 11.82 0.98
N ILE A 59 15.20 11.19 -0.13
CA ILE A 59 13.81 10.77 -0.37
C ILE A 59 13.24 9.97 0.80
N LEU A 60 14.02 9.02 1.32
CA LEU A 60 13.57 8.19 2.45
C LEU A 60 13.39 9.03 3.71
N PHE A 61 14.38 9.88 4.02
CA PHE A 61 14.30 10.76 5.18
C PHE A 61 13.11 11.73 5.08
N HIS A 62 12.87 12.30 3.90
CA HIS A 62 11.73 13.15 3.62
C HIS A 62 10.39 12.44 3.88
N VAL A 63 10.19 11.25 3.32
CA VAL A 63 8.93 10.49 3.46
C VAL A 63 8.71 9.98 4.90
N PHE A 64 9.77 9.61 5.61
CA PHE A 64 9.66 9.07 6.97
C PHE A 64 9.71 10.14 8.08
N SER A 65 10.22 11.35 7.82
CA SER A 65 10.32 12.44 8.82
C SER A 65 8.99 13.10 9.19
N GLY A 66 7.90 12.78 8.48
CA GLY A 66 6.56 13.30 8.82
C GLY A 66 6.33 14.78 8.53
N LYS A 67 7.26 15.46 7.83
CA LYS A 67 7.10 16.84 7.32
C LYS A 67 6.44 16.87 5.93
N ALA A 68 5.45 16.00 5.70
CA ALA A 68 4.65 15.97 4.49
C ALA A 68 3.33 16.71 4.71
#